data_AF-A0A3S4JT05-F1
#
_entry.id   AF-A0A3S4JT05-F1
#
_cell.length_a   1.000
_cell.length_b   1.000
_cell.length_c   1.000
_cell.angle_alpha   90.00
_cell.angle_beta   90.00
_cell.angle_gamma   90.00
#
_symmetry.space_group_name_H-M   'P 1'
#
loop_
_entity.id
_entity.type
_entity.pdbx_description
1 polymer ?
#
loop_
_entity_poly.entity_id
_entity_poly.type
_entity_poly.pdbx_seq_one_letter_code
_entity_poly.pdbx_strand_id
1 'polypeptide(L)'
;MLDIYDALHTVGGIDHVLVRHEQGAVHMADGYARATGEVGVVLVTSGPGATNAITGIATAYMDSIPMVVLSGQVPSSLIGYDAFQECDMVGISRPVVKHSFLVKRTEDIPGVLKKAFYLAASGRPGPVVIDLPKDIVGPAVRMPYAYPQEVSLRSYNPTVQGHRGQIKRALHTLMAAKKPVMYVGGGAINAECHTEVVTLAERLNLPVTCTLMGLGAFPGTHRQSVGMLGMHGTYEANKTMHHADVIFAVGVRFDDRTTNNLAKYCPDATVLHIDIDPTSISKTVDADIPIVGDAKQVLAQMLELLAQSDKQQDFDALRDWWQSIEQWRARDCLGYDKNGDTIKPQAVIETLHRLTKATPM
;
A
#
# COMPACT_ATOMS: atom_id res chain seq x y z
N MET A 1 -2.92 4.62 30.73
CA MET A 1 -2.42 3.41 30.02
C MET A 1 -2.61 2.14 30.81
N LEU A 2 -2.19 2.10 32.08
CA LEU A 2 -2.53 0.96 32.96
C LEU A 2 -4.04 0.68 32.97
N ASP A 3 -4.89 1.72 33.06
CA ASP A 3 -6.36 1.53 33.04
C ASP A 3 -6.88 0.87 31.75
N ILE A 4 -6.28 1.20 30.59
CA ILE A 4 -6.62 0.55 29.31
C ILE A 4 -6.13 -0.90 29.32
N TYR A 5 -4.93 -1.13 29.83
CA TYR A 5 -4.34 -2.46 29.90
C TYR A 5 -5.13 -3.39 30.84
N ASP A 6 -5.57 -2.87 31.99
CA ASP A 6 -6.45 -3.59 32.93
C ASP A 6 -7.83 -3.86 32.31
N ALA A 7 -8.36 -2.91 31.53
CA ALA A 7 -9.61 -3.11 30.79
C ALA A 7 -9.51 -4.24 29.75
N LEU A 8 -8.37 -4.38 29.05
CA LEU A 8 -8.15 -5.48 28.10
C LEU A 8 -8.28 -6.86 28.76
N HIS A 9 -7.81 -6.98 30.01
CA HIS A 9 -7.90 -8.23 30.77
C HIS A 9 -9.31 -8.55 31.28
N THR A 10 -10.19 -7.55 31.40
CA THR A 10 -11.51 -7.70 32.04
C THR A 10 -12.67 -7.73 31.07
N VAL A 11 -12.60 -7.00 29.94
CA VAL A 11 -13.68 -6.90 28.95
C VAL A 11 -13.78 -8.13 28.05
N GLY A 12 -12.65 -8.81 27.78
CA GLY A 12 -12.59 -9.94 26.86
C GLY A 12 -12.79 -9.53 25.39
N GLY A 13 -12.68 -10.49 24.47
CA GLY A 13 -12.92 -10.27 23.04
C GLY A 13 -11.80 -9.54 22.28
N ILE A 14 -10.66 -9.26 22.93
CA ILE A 14 -9.46 -8.69 22.31
C ILE A 14 -8.27 -9.58 22.67
N ASP A 15 -7.64 -10.16 21.65
CA ASP A 15 -6.41 -10.93 21.81
C ASP A 15 -5.22 -9.98 21.94
N HIS A 16 -4.70 -9.83 23.16
CA HIS A 16 -3.56 -8.99 23.43
C HIS A 16 -2.24 -9.75 23.31
N VAL A 17 -1.34 -9.27 22.44
CA VAL A 17 0.01 -9.82 22.27
C VAL A 17 1.05 -8.91 22.93
N LEU A 18 1.55 -9.35 24.08
CA LEU A 18 2.61 -8.63 24.79
C LEU A 18 3.95 -8.79 24.06
N VAL A 19 4.52 -7.67 23.63
CA VAL A 19 5.85 -7.61 23.00
C VAL A 19 6.96 -7.35 24.02
N ARG A 20 8.21 -7.41 23.57
CA ARG A 20 9.40 -7.06 24.38
C ARG A 20 9.97 -5.68 24.08
N HIS A 21 9.47 -5.01 23.04
CA HIS A 21 9.84 -3.65 22.66
C HIS A 21 8.75 -3.03 21.78
N GLU A 22 8.41 -1.76 21.95
CA GLU A 22 7.31 -1.10 21.24
C GLU A 22 7.54 -1.04 19.73
N GLN A 23 8.78 -0.86 19.28
CA GLN A 23 9.14 -0.99 17.87
C GLN A 23 8.69 -2.35 17.29
N GLY A 24 8.85 -3.43 18.07
CA GLY A 24 8.38 -4.75 17.71
C GLY A 24 6.86 -4.82 17.60
N ALA A 25 6.11 -4.18 18.51
CA ALA A 25 4.65 -4.11 18.41
C ALA A 25 4.20 -3.39 17.14
N VAL A 26 4.82 -2.27 16.78
CA VAL A 26 4.43 -1.54 15.57
C VAL A 26 4.73 -2.35 14.31
N HIS A 27 5.89 -3.00 14.22
CA HIS A 27 6.19 -3.88 13.07
C HIS A 27 5.33 -5.15 13.03
N MET A 28 4.92 -5.67 14.18
CA MET A 28 3.95 -6.78 14.23
C MET A 28 2.57 -6.34 13.73
N ALA A 29 2.11 -5.15 14.10
CA ALA A 29 0.86 -4.58 13.59
C ALA A 29 0.93 -4.27 12.09
N ASP A 30 2.08 -3.79 11.60
CA ASP A 30 2.34 -3.60 10.16
C ASP A 30 2.27 -4.93 9.40
N GLY A 31 2.95 -5.98 9.90
CA GLY A 31 2.89 -7.32 9.33
C GLY A 31 1.49 -7.95 9.38
N TYR A 32 0.75 -7.73 10.48
CA TYR A 32 -0.64 -8.15 10.62
C TYR A 32 -1.50 -7.52 9.54
N ALA A 33 -1.46 -6.19 9.41
CA ALA A 33 -2.25 -5.46 8.43
C ALA A 33 -1.96 -5.90 6.98
N ARG A 34 -0.69 -6.16 6.65
CA ARG A 34 -0.31 -6.68 5.32
C ARG A 34 -0.82 -8.09 5.05
N ALA A 35 -0.86 -8.93 6.06
CA ALA A 35 -1.25 -10.33 5.92
C ALA A 35 -2.78 -10.52 5.91
N THR A 36 -3.53 -9.64 6.56
CA THR A 36 -4.99 -9.78 6.74
C THR A 36 -5.81 -8.77 5.94
N GLY A 37 -5.23 -7.63 5.55
CA GLY A 37 -5.98 -6.49 5.00
C GLY A 37 -6.71 -5.66 6.06
N GLU A 38 -6.64 -6.06 7.34
CA GLU A 38 -7.28 -5.35 8.45
C GLU A 38 -6.39 -4.21 9.00
N VAL A 39 -6.98 -3.32 9.80
CA VAL A 39 -6.22 -2.23 10.45
C VAL A 39 -5.39 -2.80 11.61
N GLY A 40 -4.07 -2.66 11.53
CA GLY A 40 -3.19 -3.02 12.64
C GLY A 40 -3.38 -2.08 13.83
N VAL A 41 -3.47 -2.62 15.05
CA VAL A 41 -3.65 -1.81 16.27
C VAL A 41 -2.45 -1.96 17.20
N VAL A 42 -1.92 -0.84 17.68
CA VAL A 42 -0.79 -0.79 18.61
C VAL A 42 -1.19 0.00 19.84
N LEU A 43 -0.82 -0.49 21.03
CA LEU A 43 -0.99 0.21 22.30
C LEU A 43 0.38 0.44 22.95
N VAL A 44 0.78 1.71 23.14
CA VAL A 44 2.08 2.09 23.74
C VAL A 44 1.89 3.13 24.85
N THR A 45 2.79 3.14 25.84
CA THR A 45 2.76 4.16 26.89
C THR A 45 3.26 5.53 26.42
N SER A 46 3.17 6.54 27.29
CA SER A 46 3.72 7.89 27.05
C SER A 46 5.25 7.87 26.98
N GLY A 47 5.86 9.02 26.66
CA GLY A 47 7.30 9.20 26.75
C GLY A 47 8.08 8.17 25.92
N PRO A 48 8.88 7.29 26.56
CA PRO A 48 9.71 6.33 25.84
C PRO A 48 8.91 5.33 24.99
N GLY A 49 7.72 4.93 25.42
CA GLY A 49 6.88 3.99 24.65
C GLY A 49 6.43 4.60 23.31
N ALA A 50 6.04 5.88 23.36
CA ALA A 50 5.66 6.67 22.20
C ALA A 50 6.84 6.86 21.23
N THR A 51 8.03 7.25 21.74
CA THR A 51 9.21 7.47 20.88
C THR A 51 9.73 6.18 20.25
N ASN A 52 9.65 5.05 20.95
CA ASN A 52 10.04 3.74 20.41
C ASN A 52 9.15 3.28 19.25
N ALA A 53 7.94 3.81 19.13
CA ALA A 53 6.99 3.47 18.07
C ALA A 53 7.26 4.18 16.72
N ILE A 54 8.02 5.28 16.73
CA ILE A 54 8.13 6.20 15.58
C ILE A 54 8.69 5.53 14.33
N THR A 55 9.70 4.67 14.47
CA THR A 55 10.29 3.97 13.32
C THR A 55 9.26 3.10 12.61
N GLY A 56 8.44 2.35 13.36
CA GLY A 56 7.41 1.50 12.77
C GLY A 56 6.26 2.32 12.17
N ILE A 57 5.90 3.45 12.79
CA ILE A 57 4.91 4.40 12.24
C ILE A 57 5.39 4.93 10.89
N ALA A 58 6.67 5.32 10.80
CA ALA A 58 7.26 5.78 9.55
C ALA A 58 7.27 4.68 8.47
N THR A 59 7.57 3.43 8.82
CA THR A 59 7.44 2.29 7.90
C THR A 59 6.02 2.17 7.36
N ALA A 60 5.01 2.13 8.24
CA ALA A 60 3.62 1.99 7.83
C ALA A 60 3.16 3.18 6.97
N TYR A 61 3.60 4.40 7.27
CA TYR A 61 3.27 5.59 6.49
C TYR A 61 3.85 5.56 5.07
N MET A 62 5.13 5.23 4.94
CA MET A 62 5.80 5.20 3.64
C MET A 62 5.25 4.12 2.72
N ASP A 63 4.80 3.00 3.31
CA ASP A 63 4.25 1.85 2.59
C ASP A 63 2.72 1.84 2.50
N SER A 64 2.05 2.87 3.05
CA SER A 64 0.58 3.02 3.01
C SER A 64 -0.13 1.85 3.68
N ILE A 65 0.28 1.49 4.89
CA ILE A 65 -0.27 0.40 5.69
C ILE A 65 -1.28 0.95 6.70
N PRO A 66 -2.51 0.41 6.76
CA PRO A 66 -3.53 0.88 7.69
C PRO A 66 -3.17 0.50 9.13
N MET A 67 -3.04 1.50 9.98
CA MET A 67 -2.68 1.28 11.38
C MET A 67 -3.30 2.33 12.31
N VAL A 68 -3.68 1.93 13.51
CA VAL A 68 -4.08 2.84 14.59
C VAL A 68 -3.15 2.62 15.78
N VAL A 69 -2.45 3.69 16.17
CA VAL A 69 -1.54 3.69 17.33
C VAL A 69 -2.19 4.46 18.47
N LEU A 70 -2.50 3.76 19.55
CA LEU A 70 -2.98 4.31 20.80
C LEU A 70 -1.77 4.59 21.68
N SER A 71 -1.51 5.87 21.96
CA SER A 71 -0.43 6.30 22.85
C SER A 71 -1.01 6.88 24.13
N GLY A 72 -0.42 6.51 25.26
CA GLY A 72 -0.70 7.18 26.53
C GLY A 72 -0.08 8.56 26.60
N GLN A 73 -0.69 9.43 27.40
CA GLN A 73 -0.13 10.74 27.73
C GLN A 73 -0.24 11.04 29.23
N VAL A 74 0.57 11.98 29.70
CA VAL A 74 0.42 12.58 31.04
C VAL A 74 -0.98 13.17 31.22
N PRO A 75 -1.45 13.41 32.47
CA PRO A 75 -2.70 14.13 32.70
C PRO A 75 -2.76 15.43 31.89
N SER A 76 -3.94 15.76 31.35
CA SER A 76 -4.13 16.89 30.44
C SER A 76 -3.64 18.23 31.01
N SER A 77 -3.75 18.43 32.33
CA SER A 77 -3.27 19.63 33.04
C SER A 77 -1.75 19.75 33.14
N LEU A 78 -1.01 18.68 32.85
CA LEU A 78 0.45 18.62 32.91
C LEU A 78 1.11 18.67 31.52
N ILE A 79 0.32 18.65 30.45
CA ILE A 79 0.85 18.79 29.08
C ILE A 79 1.46 20.19 28.93
N GLY A 80 2.71 20.25 28.50
CA GLY A 80 3.54 21.44 28.32
C GLY A 80 4.38 21.82 29.54
N TYR A 81 4.42 20.99 30.59
CA TYR A 81 5.10 21.30 31.86
C TYR A 81 6.34 20.42 32.12
N ASP A 82 6.83 19.70 31.13
CA ASP A 82 7.94 18.74 31.22
C ASP A 82 7.69 17.69 32.33
N ALA A 83 6.47 17.17 32.36
CA ALA A 83 6.07 16.19 33.35
C ALA A 83 6.80 14.84 33.14
N PHE A 84 6.79 13.99 34.17
CA PHE A 84 7.45 12.69 34.10
C PHE A 84 6.89 11.84 32.95
N GLN A 85 7.78 11.43 32.03
CA GLN A 85 7.44 10.69 30.80
C GLN A 85 6.46 11.42 29.88
N GLU A 86 6.43 12.76 29.93
CA GLU A 86 5.79 13.56 28.90
C GLU A 86 6.58 13.47 27.58
N CYS A 87 5.87 13.37 26.46
CA CYS A 87 6.42 13.53 25.13
C CYS A 87 5.35 14.04 24.18
N ASP A 88 5.70 14.99 23.31
CA ASP A 88 4.82 15.48 22.26
C ASP A 88 4.69 14.44 21.12
N MET A 89 3.97 13.35 21.40
CA MET A 89 3.72 12.26 20.46
C MET A 89 3.10 12.76 19.15
N VAL A 90 2.19 13.73 19.24
CA VAL A 90 1.55 14.36 18.07
C VAL A 90 2.59 15.11 17.24
N GLY A 91 3.47 15.88 17.85
CA GLY A 91 4.51 16.63 17.17
C GLY A 91 5.56 15.75 16.51
N ILE A 92 6.11 14.77 17.24
CA ILE A 92 7.19 13.91 16.72
C ILE A 92 6.72 12.97 15.60
N SER A 93 5.45 12.54 15.62
CA SER A 93 4.89 11.65 14.59
C SER A 93 4.36 12.41 13.37
N ARG A 94 4.14 13.73 13.47
CA ARG A 94 3.46 14.53 12.43
C ARG A 94 4.02 14.37 11.00
N PRO A 95 5.34 14.25 10.77
CA PRO A 95 5.87 14.09 9.41
C PRO A 95 5.66 12.69 8.81
N VAL A 96 5.32 11.71 9.65
CA VAL A 96 5.29 10.28 9.30
C VAL A 96 3.97 9.61 9.69
N VAL A 97 2.91 10.39 9.80
CA VAL A 97 1.58 9.90 10.18
C VAL A 97 0.52 10.47 9.23
N LYS A 98 -0.51 9.69 8.93
CA LYS A 98 -1.62 10.16 8.10
C LYS A 98 -2.45 11.20 8.85
N HIS A 99 -2.68 10.97 10.14
CA HIS A 99 -3.36 11.92 11.02
C HIS A 99 -3.07 11.63 12.49
N SER A 100 -3.24 12.63 13.35
CA SER A 100 -3.10 12.47 14.79
C SER A 100 -4.25 13.13 15.54
N PHE A 101 -4.69 12.52 16.62
CA PHE A 101 -5.65 13.08 17.57
C PHE A 101 -5.00 13.21 18.94
N LEU A 102 -5.24 14.34 19.63
CA LEU A 102 -5.08 14.45 21.07
C LEU A 102 -6.47 14.52 21.68
N VAL A 103 -6.86 13.50 22.45
CA VAL A 103 -8.20 13.44 23.04
C VAL A 103 -8.26 14.36 24.25
N LYS A 104 -9.17 15.33 24.23
CA LYS A 104 -9.29 16.36 25.29
C LYS A 104 -10.41 16.11 26.28
N ARG A 105 -11.38 15.25 25.94
CA ARG A 105 -12.57 14.96 26.75
C ARG A 105 -12.97 13.50 26.63
N THR A 106 -13.44 12.90 27.72
CA THR A 106 -13.78 11.48 27.77
C THR A 106 -14.91 11.11 26.80
N GLU A 107 -15.90 11.99 26.63
CA GLU A 107 -17.02 11.78 25.70
C GLU A 107 -16.61 11.76 24.21
N ASP A 108 -15.42 12.27 23.87
CA ASP A 108 -14.94 12.30 22.49
C ASP A 108 -14.31 10.97 22.03
N ILE A 109 -13.94 10.09 22.98
CA ILE A 109 -13.20 8.84 22.69
C ILE A 109 -13.88 7.98 21.61
N PRO A 110 -15.19 7.65 21.68
CA PRO A 110 -15.82 6.81 20.66
C PRO A 110 -15.78 7.42 19.26
N GLY A 111 -15.99 8.73 19.16
CA GLY A 111 -15.95 9.47 17.90
C GLY A 111 -14.55 9.58 17.32
N VAL A 112 -13.54 9.76 18.16
CA VAL A 112 -12.13 9.79 17.74
C VAL A 112 -11.69 8.42 17.23
N LEU A 113 -12.03 7.33 17.94
CA LEU A 113 -11.74 5.97 17.49
C LEU A 113 -12.37 5.69 16.11
N LYS A 114 -13.67 5.97 15.95
CA LYS A 114 -14.36 5.79 14.65
C LYS A 114 -13.66 6.54 13.52
N LYS A 115 -13.28 7.80 13.76
CA LYS A 115 -12.54 8.63 12.79
C LYS A 115 -11.16 8.07 12.49
N ALA A 116 -10.44 7.59 13.50
CA ALA A 116 -9.09 7.07 13.34
C ALA A 116 -9.06 5.81 12.47
N PHE A 117 -9.95 4.85 12.73
CA PHE A 117 -10.07 3.64 11.90
C PHE A 117 -10.53 3.98 10.47
N TYR A 118 -11.50 4.89 10.30
CA TYR A 118 -11.91 5.34 8.98
C TYR A 118 -10.76 6.01 8.21
N LEU A 119 -10.01 6.90 8.85
CA LEU A 119 -8.85 7.55 8.25
C LEU A 119 -7.76 6.54 7.93
N ALA A 120 -7.46 5.60 8.83
CA ALA A 120 -6.40 4.62 8.62
C ALA A 120 -6.67 3.73 7.40
N ALA A 121 -7.92 3.31 7.21
CA ALA A 121 -8.31 2.34 6.18
C ALA A 121 -8.72 2.97 4.83
N SER A 122 -9.35 4.14 4.82
CA SER A 122 -9.93 4.71 3.59
C SER A 122 -8.93 5.49 2.74
N GLY A 123 -9.24 5.70 1.46
CA GLY A 123 -8.38 6.44 0.53
C GLY A 123 -7.04 5.73 0.37
N ARG A 124 -5.92 6.48 0.41
CA ARG A 124 -4.60 5.88 0.58
C ARG A 124 -4.41 5.49 2.05
N PRO A 125 -4.28 4.20 2.41
CA PRO A 125 -4.19 3.79 3.81
C PRO A 125 -2.93 4.34 4.49
N GLY A 126 -2.92 4.39 5.82
CA GLY A 126 -1.76 4.85 6.58
C GLY A 126 -1.99 4.86 8.09
N PRO A 127 -0.94 5.11 8.88
CA PRO A 127 -1.02 5.11 10.34
C PRO A 127 -1.74 6.36 10.85
N VAL A 128 -2.58 6.18 11.87
CA VAL A 128 -3.24 7.25 12.63
C VAL A 128 -2.88 7.12 14.10
N VAL A 129 -2.43 8.21 14.72
CA VAL A 129 -2.08 8.25 16.14
C VAL A 129 -3.25 8.82 16.95
N ILE A 130 -3.54 8.22 18.10
CA ILE A 130 -4.48 8.73 19.09
C ILE A 130 -3.73 8.84 20.41
N ASP A 131 -3.49 10.07 20.85
CA ASP A 131 -2.84 10.39 22.11
C ASP A 131 -3.89 10.59 23.21
N LEU A 132 -3.76 9.82 24.30
CA LEU A 132 -4.77 9.61 25.33
C LEU A 132 -4.25 10.03 26.72
N PRO A 133 -4.57 11.26 27.19
CA PRO A 133 -4.22 11.72 28.53
C PRO A 133 -4.81 10.83 29.63
N LYS A 134 -4.02 10.59 30.67
CA LYS A 134 -4.36 9.67 31.76
C LYS A 134 -5.69 9.99 32.45
N ASP A 135 -5.96 11.27 32.70
CA ASP A 135 -7.19 11.76 33.34
C ASP A 135 -8.43 11.58 32.45
N ILE A 136 -8.26 11.55 31.13
CA ILE A 136 -9.35 11.40 30.16
C ILE A 136 -9.82 9.94 30.06
N VAL A 137 -8.92 8.98 30.26
CA VAL A 137 -9.23 7.54 30.24
C VAL A 137 -9.47 6.94 31.63
N GLY A 138 -9.54 7.78 32.66
CA GLY A 138 -9.66 7.35 34.05
C GLY A 138 -11.01 6.69 34.36
N PRO A 139 -11.05 5.54 35.06
CA PRO A 139 -12.29 4.77 35.29
C PRO A 139 -13.31 5.47 36.20
N ALA A 140 -12.89 6.51 36.92
CA ALA A 140 -13.77 7.34 37.74
C ALA A 140 -14.70 8.25 36.90
N VAL A 141 -14.33 8.53 35.65
CA VAL A 141 -15.11 9.40 34.74
C VAL A 141 -15.95 8.51 33.84
N ARG A 142 -17.25 8.39 34.17
CA ARG A 142 -18.21 7.59 33.38
C ARG A 142 -19.08 8.49 32.54
N MET A 143 -19.15 8.21 31.24
CA MET A 143 -20.02 8.89 30.28
C MET A 143 -20.92 7.88 29.58
N PRO A 144 -22.11 8.27 29.09
CA PRO A 144 -22.90 7.43 28.21
C PRO A 144 -22.08 6.97 27.01
N TYR A 145 -21.98 5.66 26.79
CA TYR A 145 -21.28 5.10 25.64
C TYR A 145 -22.19 5.15 24.41
N ALA A 146 -21.75 5.90 23.39
CA ALA A 146 -22.40 5.94 22.08
C ALA A 146 -21.34 5.87 20.98
N TYR A 147 -21.24 4.73 20.30
CA TYR A 147 -20.35 4.58 19.15
C TYR A 147 -21.04 5.08 17.87
N PRO A 148 -20.44 6.02 17.12
CA PRO A 148 -21.07 6.52 15.91
C PRO A 148 -21.23 5.43 14.84
N GLN A 149 -22.41 5.36 14.24
CA GLN A 149 -22.67 4.46 13.10
C GLN A 149 -21.92 4.92 11.86
N GLU A 150 -21.96 6.22 11.58
CA GLU A 150 -21.32 6.86 10.44
C GLU A 150 -20.23 7.83 10.90
N VAL A 151 -19.31 8.13 9.98
CA VAL A 151 -18.28 9.14 10.19
C VAL A 151 -18.14 9.97 8.92
N SER A 152 -18.08 11.28 9.11
CA SER A 152 -17.82 12.24 8.05
C SER A 152 -16.82 13.26 8.55
N LEU A 153 -15.87 13.61 7.68
CA LEU A 153 -14.82 14.58 7.94
C LEU A 153 -14.90 15.63 6.84
N ARG A 154 -15.22 16.88 7.22
CA ARG A 154 -15.42 17.98 6.26
C ARG A 154 -14.28 18.14 5.25
N SER A 155 -13.04 17.92 5.69
CA SER A 155 -11.82 18.11 4.89
C SER A 155 -11.30 16.83 4.22
N TYR A 156 -11.98 15.69 4.38
CA TYR A 156 -11.49 14.41 3.88
C TYR A 156 -12.62 13.61 3.25
N ASN A 157 -12.58 13.53 1.91
CA ASN A 157 -13.54 12.80 1.09
C ASN A 157 -12.78 12.11 -0.07
N PRO A 158 -12.27 10.88 0.12
CA PRO A 158 -11.45 10.22 -0.89
C PRO A 158 -12.26 9.94 -2.16
N THR A 159 -11.67 10.21 -3.32
CA THR A 159 -12.31 9.95 -4.62
C THR A 159 -12.11 8.48 -4.98
N VAL A 160 -13.17 7.68 -4.88
CA VAL A 160 -13.09 6.23 -5.10
C VAL A 160 -13.44 5.85 -6.54
N GLN A 161 -14.34 6.61 -7.17
CA GLN A 161 -14.74 6.38 -8.56
C GLN A 161 -13.89 7.21 -9.52
N GLY A 162 -13.28 6.55 -10.51
CA GLY A 162 -12.55 7.23 -11.57
C GLY A 162 -13.46 7.97 -12.55
N HIS A 163 -12.93 9.02 -13.18
CA HIS A 163 -13.67 9.78 -14.19
C HIS A 163 -13.88 8.94 -15.46
N ARG A 164 -15.14 8.59 -15.77
CA ARG A 164 -15.51 7.69 -16.88
C ARG A 164 -14.89 8.07 -18.24
N GLY A 165 -14.77 9.37 -18.53
CA GLY A 165 -14.13 9.84 -19.77
C GLY A 165 -12.63 9.54 -19.83
N GLN A 166 -11.92 9.62 -18.69
CA GLN A 166 -10.50 9.29 -18.61
C GLN A 166 -10.29 7.78 -18.72
N ILE A 167 -11.15 6.98 -18.08
CA ILE A 167 -11.14 5.52 -18.16
C ILE A 167 -11.32 5.05 -19.61
N LYS A 168 -12.32 5.60 -20.32
CA LYS A 168 -12.53 5.31 -21.75
C LYS A 168 -11.32 5.68 -22.60
N ARG A 169 -10.71 6.85 -22.34
CA ARG A 169 -9.54 7.33 -23.06
C ARG A 169 -8.33 6.42 -22.81
N ALA A 170 -8.07 6.04 -21.57
CA ALA A 170 -7.01 5.11 -21.19
C ALA A 170 -7.18 3.75 -21.86
N LEU A 171 -8.39 3.16 -21.82
CA LEU A 171 -8.66 1.88 -22.45
C LEU A 171 -8.43 1.94 -23.96
N HIS A 172 -8.89 3.01 -24.62
CA HIS A 172 -8.66 3.19 -26.07
C HIS A 172 -7.17 3.32 -26.41
N THR A 173 -6.42 4.12 -25.63
CA THR A 173 -4.97 4.26 -25.79
C THR A 173 -4.26 2.93 -25.59
N LEU A 174 -4.63 2.18 -24.55
CA LEU A 174 -4.04 0.88 -24.23
C LEU A 174 -4.30 -0.17 -25.34
N MET A 175 -5.50 -0.21 -25.90
CA MET A 175 -5.85 -1.11 -27.01
C MET A 175 -5.16 -0.75 -28.34
N ALA A 176 -4.79 0.53 -28.53
CA ALA A 176 -4.11 1.00 -29.74
C ALA A 176 -2.58 0.82 -29.68
N ALA A 177 -2.04 0.59 -28.48
CA ALA A 177 -0.60 0.46 -28.22
C ALA A 177 0.04 -0.69 -28.99
N LYS A 178 1.32 -0.53 -29.35
CA LYS A 178 2.13 -1.56 -30.00
C LYS A 178 3.11 -2.22 -29.04
N LYS A 179 3.52 -1.51 -27.99
CA LYS A 179 4.44 -1.99 -26.95
C LYS A 179 3.91 -1.61 -25.55
N PRO A 180 2.67 -1.99 -25.19
CA PRO A 180 2.14 -1.65 -23.88
C PRO A 180 2.82 -2.48 -22.79
N VAL A 181 2.81 -1.94 -21.58
CA VAL A 181 3.17 -2.66 -20.35
C VAL A 181 2.25 -2.25 -19.21
N MET A 182 1.75 -3.23 -18.45
CA MET A 182 1.05 -2.98 -17.20
C MET A 182 2.08 -2.94 -16.06
N TYR A 183 2.10 -1.83 -15.32
CA TYR A 183 3.01 -1.61 -14.21
C TYR A 183 2.23 -1.52 -12.90
N VAL A 184 2.36 -2.54 -12.05
CA VAL A 184 1.49 -2.76 -10.89
C VAL A 184 2.21 -2.48 -9.57
N GLY A 185 1.59 -1.66 -8.73
CA GLY A 185 2.13 -1.24 -7.44
C GLY A 185 1.39 -1.79 -6.23
N GLY A 186 1.81 -1.35 -5.03
CA GLY A 186 1.15 -1.71 -3.78
C GLY A 186 -0.30 -1.19 -3.67
N GLY A 187 -0.68 -0.18 -4.46
CA GLY A 187 -2.07 0.24 -4.53
C GLY A 187 -3.02 -0.83 -5.07
N ALA A 188 -2.53 -1.76 -5.90
CA ALA A 188 -3.32 -2.89 -6.37
C ALA A 188 -3.54 -3.97 -5.29
N ILE A 189 -2.55 -4.15 -4.40
CA ILE A 189 -2.68 -5.02 -3.22
C ILE A 189 -3.72 -4.42 -2.26
N ASN A 190 -3.55 -3.14 -1.92
CA ASN A 190 -4.45 -2.45 -0.99
C ASN A 190 -5.89 -2.35 -1.50
N ALA A 191 -6.09 -2.26 -2.82
CA ALA A 191 -7.42 -2.28 -3.43
C ALA A 191 -7.99 -3.70 -3.62
N GLU A 192 -7.21 -4.75 -3.31
CA GLU A 192 -7.57 -6.16 -3.55
C GLU A 192 -8.02 -6.43 -4.99
N CYS A 193 -7.31 -5.88 -5.99
CA CYS A 193 -7.72 -5.93 -7.39
C CYS A 193 -6.94 -6.95 -8.24
N HIS A 194 -6.40 -8.01 -7.62
CA HIS A 194 -5.63 -9.06 -8.30
C HIS A 194 -6.42 -9.72 -9.44
N THR A 195 -7.72 -9.98 -9.22
CA THR A 195 -8.59 -10.61 -10.24
C THR A 195 -8.76 -9.70 -11.46
N GLU A 196 -8.97 -8.40 -11.25
CA GLU A 196 -9.14 -7.42 -12.32
C GLU A 196 -7.84 -7.18 -13.08
N VAL A 197 -6.70 -7.12 -12.37
CA VAL A 197 -5.35 -7.03 -12.96
C VAL A 197 -5.10 -8.23 -13.87
N VAL A 198 -5.32 -9.45 -13.38
CA VAL A 198 -5.14 -10.68 -14.18
C VAL A 198 -6.06 -10.70 -15.39
N THR A 199 -7.35 -10.48 -15.19
CA THR A 199 -8.35 -10.54 -16.27
C THR A 199 -8.05 -9.53 -17.37
N LEU A 200 -7.67 -8.29 -17.00
CA LEU A 200 -7.37 -7.26 -17.98
C LEU A 200 -6.06 -7.56 -18.73
N ALA A 201 -5.01 -8.01 -18.02
CA ALA A 201 -3.75 -8.40 -18.64
C ALA A 201 -3.91 -9.56 -19.64
N GLU A 202 -4.70 -10.58 -19.29
CA GLU A 202 -4.99 -11.71 -20.17
C GLU A 202 -5.81 -11.30 -21.40
N ARG A 203 -6.91 -10.55 -21.18
CA ARG A 203 -7.78 -10.09 -22.28
C ARG A 203 -7.07 -9.19 -23.27
N LEU A 204 -6.10 -8.40 -22.79
CA LEU A 204 -5.36 -7.47 -23.62
C LEU A 204 -3.96 -7.97 -24.01
N ASN A 205 -3.63 -9.20 -23.65
CA ASN A 205 -2.32 -9.84 -23.85
C ASN A 205 -1.11 -9.00 -23.38
N LEU A 206 -1.23 -8.29 -22.26
CA LEU A 206 -0.24 -7.31 -21.78
C LEU A 206 0.89 -7.99 -20.99
N PRO A 207 2.15 -7.58 -21.18
CA PRO A 207 3.19 -7.90 -20.21
C PRO A 207 2.97 -7.12 -18.91
N VAL A 208 3.20 -7.79 -17.78
CA VAL A 208 2.96 -7.24 -16.44
C VAL A 208 4.26 -7.22 -15.67
N THR A 209 4.62 -6.05 -15.15
CA THR A 209 5.73 -5.88 -14.20
C THR A 209 5.22 -5.30 -12.90
N CYS A 210 5.81 -5.71 -11.79
CA CYS A 210 5.43 -5.25 -10.46
C CYS A 210 6.54 -4.41 -9.81
N THR A 211 6.15 -3.47 -8.97
CA THR A 211 7.04 -2.96 -7.92
C THR A 211 7.32 -4.03 -6.88
N LEU A 212 8.30 -3.81 -6.00
CA LEU A 212 8.49 -4.62 -4.80
C LEU A 212 7.20 -4.72 -3.97
N MET A 213 6.47 -3.60 -3.85
CA MET A 213 5.22 -3.51 -3.07
C MET A 213 4.01 -4.15 -3.78
N GLY A 214 4.12 -4.43 -5.07
CA GLY A 214 3.07 -5.04 -5.88
C GLY A 214 3.28 -6.52 -6.15
N LEU A 215 4.32 -7.15 -5.57
CA LEU A 215 4.53 -8.59 -5.70
C LEU A 215 3.34 -9.34 -5.09
N GLY A 216 2.73 -10.25 -5.86
CA GLY A 216 1.50 -10.96 -5.49
C GLY A 216 0.21 -10.30 -5.99
N ALA A 217 0.26 -9.10 -6.60
CA ALA A 217 -0.89 -8.53 -7.29
C ALA A 217 -1.14 -9.19 -8.66
N PHE A 218 -0.12 -9.86 -9.20
CA PHE A 218 -0.17 -10.67 -10.41
C PHE A 218 0.72 -11.91 -10.22
N PRO A 219 0.31 -13.11 -10.67
CA PRO A 219 1.05 -14.32 -10.40
C PRO A 219 2.45 -14.30 -11.03
N GLY A 220 3.48 -14.40 -10.18
CA GLY A 220 4.87 -14.32 -10.62
C GLY A 220 5.28 -15.40 -11.62
N THR A 221 4.61 -16.56 -11.61
CA THR A 221 4.83 -17.67 -12.54
C THR A 221 4.02 -17.57 -13.84
N HIS A 222 3.12 -16.59 -13.94
CA HIS A 222 2.30 -16.43 -15.14
C HIS A 222 3.19 -16.02 -16.32
N ARG A 223 2.90 -16.54 -17.52
CA ARG A 223 3.70 -16.24 -18.74
C ARG A 223 3.80 -14.75 -19.02
N GLN A 224 2.80 -13.97 -18.64
CA GLN A 224 2.80 -12.53 -18.86
C GLN A 224 3.59 -11.73 -17.80
N SER A 225 4.00 -12.37 -16.70
CA SER A 225 4.83 -11.73 -15.68
C SER A 225 6.25 -11.54 -16.21
N VAL A 226 6.73 -10.31 -16.30
CA VAL A 226 8.14 -10.02 -16.62
C VAL A 226 8.97 -9.79 -15.35
N GLY A 227 8.40 -10.05 -14.17
CA GLY A 227 9.08 -9.91 -12.89
C GLY A 227 9.08 -8.49 -12.31
N MET A 228 9.91 -8.28 -11.30
CA MET A 228 10.00 -7.02 -10.57
C MET A 228 10.78 -5.96 -11.37
N LEU A 229 10.28 -4.72 -11.40
CA LEU A 229 10.96 -3.56 -11.99
C LEU A 229 11.93 -2.90 -10.99
N GLY A 230 13.02 -2.33 -11.50
CA GLY A 230 13.85 -1.38 -10.76
C GLY A 230 15.31 -1.79 -10.62
N MET A 231 16.00 -1.17 -9.65
CA MET A 231 17.45 -1.31 -9.40
C MET A 231 17.92 -2.77 -9.24
N HIS A 232 17.10 -3.60 -8.60
CA HIS A 232 17.30 -5.05 -8.47
C HIS A 232 16.20 -5.85 -9.17
N GLY A 233 15.53 -5.22 -10.14
CA GLY A 233 14.53 -5.86 -10.98
C GLY A 233 15.15 -6.77 -12.02
N THR A 234 14.30 -7.53 -12.70
CA THR A 234 14.74 -8.39 -13.80
C THR A 234 15.19 -7.55 -14.99
N TYR A 235 16.05 -8.13 -15.83
CA TYR A 235 16.54 -7.48 -17.04
C TYR A 235 15.38 -7.23 -18.03
N GLU A 236 14.51 -8.21 -18.20
CA GLU A 236 13.34 -8.14 -19.05
C GLU A 236 12.30 -7.13 -18.55
N ALA A 237 12.06 -6.97 -17.23
CA ALA A 237 11.16 -5.93 -16.73
C ALA A 237 11.68 -4.53 -17.06
N ASN A 238 12.96 -4.28 -16.77
CA ASN A 238 13.60 -3.00 -17.05
C ASN A 238 13.61 -2.67 -18.56
N LYS A 239 13.88 -3.67 -19.42
CA LYS A 239 13.84 -3.49 -20.88
C LYS A 239 12.42 -3.31 -21.42
N THR A 240 11.45 -4.04 -20.88
CA THR A 240 10.02 -3.90 -21.24
C THR A 240 9.55 -2.47 -20.95
N MET A 241 9.82 -1.96 -19.74
CA MET A 241 9.47 -0.59 -19.39
C MET A 241 10.18 0.44 -20.26
N HIS A 242 11.49 0.30 -20.46
CA HIS A 242 12.27 1.29 -21.21
C HIS A 242 11.83 1.42 -22.69
N HIS A 243 11.38 0.33 -23.30
CA HIS A 243 10.98 0.31 -24.71
C HIS A 243 9.46 0.36 -24.94
N ALA A 244 8.68 0.53 -23.87
CA ALA A 244 7.23 0.63 -23.95
C ALA A 244 6.80 1.93 -24.65
N ASP A 245 5.71 1.86 -25.42
CA ASP A 245 5.04 3.04 -25.99
C ASP A 245 3.85 3.50 -25.14
N VAL A 246 3.33 2.62 -24.28
CA VAL A 246 2.29 2.92 -23.29
C VAL A 246 2.63 2.24 -21.97
N ILE A 247 2.65 3.02 -20.89
CA ILE A 247 2.77 2.52 -19.52
C ILE A 247 1.42 2.64 -18.85
N PHE A 248 0.83 1.50 -18.49
CA PHE A 248 -0.39 1.44 -17.70
C PHE A 248 -0.05 1.21 -16.23
N ALA A 249 0.14 2.31 -15.51
CA ALA A 249 0.53 2.36 -14.12
C ALA A 249 -0.70 2.23 -13.20
N VAL A 250 -0.75 1.15 -12.42
CA VAL A 250 -1.85 0.81 -11.52
C VAL A 250 -1.37 0.85 -10.07
N GLY A 251 -1.73 1.90 -9.34
CA GLY A 251 -1.43 2.02 -7.90
C GLY A 251 0.06 2.12 -7.59
N VAL A 252 0.82 2.85 -8.42
CA VAL A 252 2.26 3.08 -8.29
C VAL A 252 2.58 4.53 -7.96
N ARG A 253 3.69 4.76 -7.25
CA ARG A 253 4.19 6.11 -6.88
C ARG A 253 5.45 6.56 -7.65
N PHE A 254 5.87 5.80 -8.66
CA PHE A 254 7.09 6.04 -9.46
C PHE A 254 8.30 6.44 -8.59
N ASP A 255 8.68 5.58 -7.66
CA ASP A 255 9.78 5.85 -6.74
C ASP A 255 11.17 5.79 -7.41
N ASP A 256 12.20 6.32 -6.75
CA ASP A 256 13.57 6.39 -7.29
C ASP A 256 14.20 5.01 -7.50
N ARG A 257 13.77 3.98 -6.77
CA ARG A 257 14.31 2.61 -6.94
C ARG A 257 13.82 1.96 -8.22
N THR A 258 12.74 2.48 -8.81
CA THR A 258 12.22 2.03 -10.09
C THR A 258 12.61 2.99 -11.23
N THR A 259 12.62 4.30 -10.98
CA THR A 259 12.90 5.31 -12.02
C THR A 259 14.37 5.58 -12.25
N ASN A 260 15.20 5.55 -11.19
CA ASN A 260 16.63 5.84 -11.18
C ASN A 260 17.00 7.21 -11.82
N ASN A 261 17.05 7.28 -13.15
CA ASN A 261 17.28 8.53 -13.89
C ASN A 261 16.00 8.92 -14.66
N LEU A 262 15.24 9.86 -14.10
CA LEU A 262 13.96 10.33 -14.66
C LEU A 262 14.08 10.84 -16.10
N ALA A 263 15.17 11.51 -16.46
CA ALA A 263 15.35 12.03 -17.83
C ALA A 263 15.49 10.92 -18.89
N LYS A 264 15.76 9.68 -18.45
CA LYS A 264 15.87 8.49 -19.32
C LYS A 264 14.75 7.49 -19.06
N TYR A 265 13.83 7.80 -18.15
CA TYR A 265 12.77 6.90 -17.76
C TYR A 265 11.64 6.98 -18.77
N CYS A 266 11.56 5.97 -19.63
CA CYS A 266 10.47 5.76 -20.58
C CYS A 266 10.13 7.00 -21.43
N PRO A 267 11.12 7.59 -22.14
CA PRO A 267 11.00 8.92 -22.74
C PRO A 267 9.95 9.04 -23.84
N ASP A 268 9.58 7.92 -24.48
CA ASP A 268 8.65 7.87 -25.60
C ASP A 268 7.27 7.32 -25.21
N ALA A 269 7.06 6.99 -23.93
CA ALA A 269 5.86 6.29 -23.48
C ALA A 269 4.73 7.27 -23.12
N THR A 270 3.51 6.96 -23.55
CA THR A 270 2.30 7.56 -23.00
C THR A 270 1.98 6.93 -21.64
N VAL A 271 1.89 7.74 -20.59
CA VAL A 271 1.68 7.28 -19.21
C VAL A 271 0.20 7.39 -18.81
N LEU A 272 -0.40 6.24 -18.52
CA LEU A 272 -1.73 6.10 -17.95
C LEU A 272 -1.56 5.81 -16.46
N HIS A 273 -2.03 6.68 -15.56
CA HIS A 273 -1.74 6.54 -14.13
C HIS A 273 -3.03 6.51 -13.31
N ILE A 274 -3.29 5.35 -12.68
CA ILE A 274 -4.35 5.17 -11.70
C ILE A 274 -3.76 5.28 -10.30
N ASP A 275 -4.29 6.21 -9.49
CA ASP A 275 -3.97 6.31 -8.07
C ASP A 275 -5.17 6.84 -7.28
N ILE A 276 -5.36 6.36 -6.05
CA ILE A 276 -6.40 6.84 -5.14
C ILE A 276 -6.03 8.20 -4.54
N ASP A 277 -4.73 8.50 -4.47
CA ASP A 277 -4.18 9.73 -3.92
C ASP A 277 -3.89 10.71 -5.08
N PRO A 278 -4.68 11.80 -5.22
CA PRO A 278 -4.46 12.78 -6.28
C PRO A 278 -3.09 13.47 -6.17
N THR A 279 -2.44 13.44 -5.00
CA THR A 279 -1.11 14.03 -4.82
C THR A 279 0.03 13.14 -5.32
N SER A 280 -0.26 11.87 -5.62
CA SER A 280 0.70 10.94 -6.25
C SER A 280 0.73 11.08 -7.78
N ILE A 281 -0.38 11.53 -8.39
CA ILE A 281 -0.48 11.74 -9.83
C ILE A 281 0.46 12.87 -10.28
N SER A 282 1.25 12.62 -11.33
CA SER A 282 2.23 13.59 -11.88
C SER A 282 3.20 14.17 -10.84
N LYS A 283 3.44 13.46 -9.73
CA LYS A 283 4.38 13.89 -8.69
C LYS A 283 5.83 13.72 -9.12
N THR A 284 6.11 12.58 -9.77
CA THR A 284 7.47 12.18 -10.17
C THR A 284 7.58 11.99 -11.68
N VAL A 285 6.58 11.33 -12.28
CA VAL A 285 6.47 11.11 -13.73
C VAL A 285 5.14 11.70 -14.16
N ASP A 286 5.15 12.56 -15.18
CA ASP A 286 3.94 13.18 -15.70
C ASP A 286 3.01 12.14 -16.33
N ALA A 287 1.74 12.15 -15.93
CA ALA A 287 0.72 11.28 -16.49
C ALA A 287 -0.02 11.99 -17.65
N ASP A 288 0.00 11.41 -18.84
CA ASP A 288 -0.80 11.88 -19.99
C ASP A 288 -2.30 11.65 -19.77
N ILE A 289 -2.62 10.53 -19.11
CA ILE A 289 -3.99 10.15 -18.75
C ILE A 289 -4.05 9.84 -17.25
N PRO A 290 -4.29 10.86 -16.41
CA PRO A 290 -4.48 10.67 -14.97
C PRO A 290 -5.89 10.15 -14.67
N ILE A 291 -5.98 9.16 -13.79
CA ILE A 291 -7.23 8.60 -13.27
C ILE A 291 -7.14 8.57 -11.75
N VAL A 292 -7.76 9.54 -11.09
CA VAL A 292 -7.90 9.53 -9.63
C VAL A 292 -9.06 8.61 -9.26
N GLY A 293 -8.78 7.53 -8.54
CA GLY A 293 -9.78 6.54 -8.18
C GLY A 293 -9.18 5.28 -7.57
N ASP A 294 -10.06 4.45 -6.99
CA ASP A 294 -9.70 3.14 -6.50
C ASP A 294 -9.35 2.20 -7.67
N ALA A 295 -8.23 1.51 -7.57
CA ALA A 295 -7.72 0.68 -8.65
C ALA A 295 -8.70 -0.43 -9.04
N LYS A 296 -9.36 -1.07 -8.06
CA LYS A 296 -10.35 -2.11 -8.32
C LYS A 296 -11.55 -1.57 -9.09
N GLN A 297 -12.11 -0.46 -8.63
CA GLN A 297 -13.27 0.15 -9.29
C GLN A 297 -12.94 0.64 -10.71
N VAL A 298 -11.76 1.24 -10.90
CA VAL A 298 -11.32 1.70 -12.22
C VAL A 298 -11.12 0.53 -13.17
N LEU A 299 -10.41 -0.52 -12.76
CA LEU A 299 -10.17 -1.70 -13.59
C LEU A 299 -11.46 -2.45 -13.91
N ALA A 300 -12.39 -2.58 -12.95
CA ALA A 300 -13.70 -3.16 -13.18
C ALA A 300 -14.47 -2.39 -14.28
N GLN A 301 -14.47 -1.06 -14.23
CA GLN A 301 -15.08 -0.23 -15.28
C GLN A 301 -14.37 -0.38 -16.63
N MET A 302 -13.04 -0.53 -16.66
CA MET A 302 -12.31 -0.84 -17.90
C MET A 302 -12.75 -2.19 -18.48
N LEU A 303 -12.90 -3.22 -17.65
CA LEU A 303 -13.35 -4.54 -18.07
C LEU A 303 -14.79 -4.53 -18.59
N GLU A 304 -15.69 -3.78 -17.96
CA GLU A 304 -17.05 -3.57 -18.45
C GLU A 304 -17.08 -2.90 -19.83
N LEU A 305 -16.30 -1.83 -20.00
CA LEU A 305 -16.19 -1.13 -21.28
C LEU A 305 -15.57 -2.02 -22.36
N LEU A 306 -14.59 -2.84 -22.00
CA LEU A 306 -13.96 -3.80 -22.91
C LEU A 306 -14.96 -4.89 -23.34
N ALA A 307 -15.80 -5.38 -22.42
CA ALA A 307 -16.85 -6.36 -22.74
C ALA A 307 -17.94 -5.79 -23.66
N GLN A 308 -18.17 -4.48 -23.63
CA GLN A 308 -19.13 -3.77 -24.50
C GLN A 308 -18.53 -3.38 -25.86
N SER A 309 -17.22 -3.56 -26.05
CA SER A 309 -16.53 -3.20 -27.28
C SER A 309 -16.64 -4.33 -28.31
N ASP A 310 -17.15 -4.02 -29.50
CA ASP A 310 -17.12 -4.94 -30.64
C ASP A 310 -15.70 -5.12 -31.21
N LYS A 311 -14.76 -4.24 -30.83
CA LYS A 311 -13.35 -4.35 -31.22
C LYS A 311 -12.68 -5.39 -30.33
N GLN A 312 -12.39 -6.56 -30.90
CA GLN A 312 -11.43 -7.50 -30.33
C GLN A 312 -10.02 -6.97 -30.55
N GLN A 313 -9.17 -7.09 -29.54
CA GLN A 313 -7.76 -6.82 -29.72
C GLN A 313 -7.18 -7.94 -30.59
N ASP A 314 -6.46 -7.55 -31.64
CA ASP A 314 -5.70 -8.48 -32.45
C ASP A 314 -4.55 -9.03 -31.59
N PHE A 315 -4.64 -10.30 -31.19
CA PHE A 315 -3.63 -10.97 -30.36
C PHE A 315 -2.26 -10.99 -31.06
N ASP A 316 -2.24 -10.98 -32.39
CA ASP A 316 -1.01 -10.91 -33.16
C ASP A 316 -0.40 -9.51 -33.20
N ALA A 317 -1.16 -8.47 -32.83
CA ALA A 317 -0.65 -7.10 -32.81
C ALA A 317 0.49 -6.90 -31.80
N LEU A 318 0.59 -7.75 -30.77
CA LEU A 318 1.66 -7.73 -29.78
C LEU A 318 2.72 -8.83 -30.00
N ARG A 319 2.66 -9.57 -31.12
CA ARG A 319 3.58 -10.70 -31.38
C ARG A 319 5.04 -10.27 -31.36
N ASP A 320 5.38 -9.22 -32.11
CA ASP A 320 6.75 -8.70 -32.19
C ASP A 320 7.23 -8.13 -30.84
N TRP A 321 6.29 -7.59 -30.07
CA TRP A 321 6.57 -7.08 -28.73
C TRP A 321 6.93 -8.22 -27.77
N TRP A 322 6.09 -9.26 -27.73
CA TRP A 322 6.38 -10.47 -26.96
C TRP A 322 7.67 -11.14 -27.41
N GLN A 323 7.95 -11.20 -28.71
CA GLN A 323 9.22 -11.76 -29.20
C GLN A 323 10.44 -11.00 -28.65
N SER A 324 10.36 -9.67 -28.57
CA SER A 324 11.40 -8.84 -27.96
C SER A 324 11.58 -9.15 -26.47
N ILE A 325 10.47 -9.33 -25.75
CA ILE A 325 10.49 -9.67 -24.31
C ILE A 325 11.10 -11.05 -24.06
N GLU A 326 10.74 -12.05 -24.87
CA GLU A 326 11.29 -13.42 -24.73
C GLU A 326 12.81 -13.44 -25.02
N GLN A 327 13.30 -12.59 -25.94
CA GLN A 327 14.75 -12.44 -26.15
C GLN A 327 15.47 -11.91 -24.90
N TRP A 328 14.84 -11.01 -24.15
CA TRP A 328 15.42 -10.51 -22.90
C TRP A 328 15.36 -11.54 -21.78
N ARG A 329 14.25 -12.28 -21.67
CA ARG A 329 14.11 -13.39 -20.71
C ARG A 329 15.13 -14.50 -20.94
N ALA A 330 15.46 -14.79 -22.20
CA ALA A 330 16.45 -15.81 -22.57
C ALA A 330 17.86 -15.53 -21.99
N ARG A 331 18.12 -14.31 -21.49
CA ARG A 331 19.35 -13.99 -20.78
C ARG A 331 19.46 -14.67 -19.42
N ASP A 332 18.35 -15.15 -18.86
CA ASP A 332 18.28 -15.77 -17.53
C ASP A 332 18.98 -14.93 -16.45
N CYS A 333 18.50 -13.69 -16.30
CA CYS A 333 19.22 -12.69 -15.49
C CYS A 333 19.25 -12.99 -13.98
N LEU A 334 18.42 -13.92 -13.52
CA LEU A 334 18.40 -14.40 -12.13
C LEU A 334 19.25 -15.65 -11.91
N GLY A 335 19.83 -16.21 -12.98
CA GLY A 335 20.74 -17.34 -12.92
C GLY A 335 21.94 -17.05 -12.01
N TYR A 336 22.33 -18.07 -11.22
CA TYR A 336 23.45 -17.99 -10.30
C TYR A 336 24.24 -19.30 -10.30
N ASP A 337 25.51 -19.23 -9.88
CA ASP A 337 26.36 -20.42 -9.79
C ASP A 337 25.89 -21.35 -8.66
N LYS A 338 25.50 -22.57 -9.06
CA LYS A 338 25.03 -23.63 -8.17
C LYS A 338 26.16 -24.57 -7.73
N ASN A 339 27.38 -24.36 -8.20
CA ASN A 339 28.54 -25.19 -7.86
C ASN A 339 29.22 -24.72 -6.56
N GLY A 340 29.87 -25.66 -5.88
CA GLY A 340 30.67 -25.44 -4.67
C GLY A 340 29.98 -25.85 -3.37
N ASP A 341 30.77 -25.85 -2.28
CA ASP A 341 30.36 -26.42 -0.99
C ASP A 341 29.63 -25.41 -0.08
N THR A 342 29.32 -24.21 -0.58
CA THR A 342 28.68 -23.14 0.19
C THR A 342 27.23 -22.93 -0.25
N ILE A 343 26.32 -22.85 0.72
CA ILE A 343 24.90 -22.60 0.45
C ILE A 343 24.72 -21.18 -0.09
N LYS A 344 24.17 -21.07 -1.30
CA LYS A 344 23.80 -19.78 -1.89
C LYS A 344 22.45 -19.33 -1.34
N PRO A 345 22.26 -18.07 -0.95
CA PRO A 345 20.98 -17.58 -0.42
C PRO A 345 19.82 -17.75 -1.41
N GLN A 346 20.08 -17.62 -2.72
CA GLN A 346 19.11 -17.87 -3.79
C GLN A 346 18.56 -19.31 -3.73
N ALA A 347 19.44 -20.30 -3.53
CA ALA A 347 19.06 -21.71 -3.43
C ALA A 347 18.18 -21.99 -2.22
N VAL A 348 18.38 -21.26 -1.11
CA VAL A 348 17.53 -21.36 0.09
C VAL A 348 16.11 -20.89 -0.23
N ILE A 349 15.96 -19.74 -0.89
CA ILE A 349 14.65 -19.18 -1.26
C ILE A 349 13.95 -20.05 -2.30
N GLU A 350 14.67 -20.53 -3.34
CA GLU A 350 14.11 -21.47 -4.32
C GLU A 350 13.63 -22.77 -3.67
N THR A 351 14.40 -23.29 -2.70
CA THR A 351 14.04 -24.51 -1.96
C THR A 351 12.80 -24.27 -1.09
N LEU A 352 12.73 -23.14 -0.39
CA LEU A 352 11.56 -22.76 0.40
C LEU A 352 10.31 -22.66 -0.48
N HIS A 353 10.40 -21.98 -1.62
CA HIS A 353 9.30 -21.88 -2.58
C HIS A 353 8.84 -23.26 -3.06
N ARG A 354 9.78 -24.13 -3.48
CA ARG A 354 9.47 -25.50 -3.93
C ARG A 354 8.80 -26.35 -2.85
N LEU A 355 9.26 -26.25 -1.60
CA LEU A 355 8.76 -27.06 -0.48
C LEU A 355 7.39 -26.59 0.01
N THR A 356 7.15 -25.28 0.01
CA THR A 356 5.87 -24.71 0.47
C THR A 356 4.77 -24.86 -0.58
N LYS A 357 5.12 -25.03 -1.87
CA LYS A 357 4.16 -25.06 -3.00
C LYS A 357 3.15 -23.91 -2.94
N ALA A 358 3.55 -22.79 -2.31
CA ALA A 358 2.67 -21.64 -2.14
C ALA A 358 2.15 -21.29 -3.52
N THR A 359 0.83 -21.39 -3.68
CA THR A 359 0.18 -21.10 -4.96
C THR A 359 0.60 -19.70 -5.34
N PRO A 360 1.17 -19.48 -6.54
CA PRO A 360 1.44 -18.13 -7.01
C PRO A 360 0.08 -17.44 -7.12
N MET A 361 -0.29 -16.63 -6.12
CA MET A 361 -1.40 -15.69 -6.22
C MET A 361 -1.06 -14.61 -7.24
#